data_AF-A0A3Q9IRX6-F1
#
_entry.id   AF-A0A3Q9IRX6-F1
#
_cell.length_a   1.000
_cell.length_b   1.000
_cell.length_c   1.000
_cell.angle_alpha   90.00
_cell.angle_beta   90.00
_cell.angle_gamma   90.00
#
_symmetry.space_group_name_H-M   'P 1'
#
loop_
_entity.id
_entity.type
_entity.pdbx_description
1 polymer ?
#
loop_
_entity_poly.entity_id
_entity_poly.type
_entity_poly.pdbx_seq_one_letter_code
_entity_poly.pdbx_strand_id
1 'polypeptide(L)'
;MIILASVNNISRKLLLFFLLFLGITSVFAQELQDSVSIYFHQGKTNIDLHFRQNGQVLNHIRTNRPDSSFVIRKILIIGGASPEGSIPLNRWLSEQRAENLFAYIKRYHAFPDSLKRFVFLGRDWKGLLQLTENDARMPYRQETLDVLREIVAETGNGADGALKITELQQLHGGVPYNYMYREFFPDLRNSRIYVWYEFVGKSHSANAPMRGLSNEILPVRMLDTTHLKTRSLPAISASRKPIFLGIKTNVLYDLLLIPNIGVEVYLGRNWSASANWMYAWWKSDRRHNYWRTYGGDVEIRRWFGKRAEEKPLTGHHAGVYGQIVTYDFELGGRGYLGDKWSYGAGISYGYALPVARRLNLDFTLAVGYLRGKYKEYLPIDDHYVWQSTRMRNWVGPTKLEVSLVWLIGRGNFNARKGGRS
;
A
#
# COMPACT_ATOMS: atom_id res chain seq x y z
N MET A 1 7.63 21.05 -34.80
CA MET A 1 6.70 21.59 -33.78
C MET A 1 5.49 20.67 -33.54
N ILE A 2 5.69 19.36 -33.31
CA ILE A 2 4.64 18.40 -32.85
C ILE A 2 5.19 17.44 -31.76
N ILE A 3 6.47 17.57 -31.37
CA ILE A 3 7.13 16.62 -30.45
C ILE A 3 6.93 16.97 -28.97
N LEU A 4 6.48 18.19 -28.64
CA LEU A 4 6.31 18.62 -27.25
C LEU A 4 4.91 18.35 -26.64
N ALA A 5 3.92 17.92 -27.44
CA ALA A 5 2.56 17.70 -26.93
C ALA A 5 2.29 16.24 -26.45
N SER A 6 3.14 15.27 -26.80
CA SER A 6 2.93 13.85 -26.46
C SER A 6 3.59 13.42 -25.13
N VAL A 7 4.57 14.20 -24.66
CA VAL A 7 5.35 13.87 -23.43
C VAL A 7 4.49 14.03 -22.16
N ASN A 8 3.54 14.97 -22.13
CA ASN A 8 2.73 15.27 -20.94
C ASN A 8 1.63 14.23 -20.62
N ASN A 9 1.20 13.43 -21.60
CA ASN A 9 0.17 12.41 -21.40
C ASN A 9 0.78 11.03 -21.08
N ILE A 10 2.02 10.80 -21.52
CA ILE A 10 2.81 9.58 -21.27
C ILE A 10 3.38 9.60 -19.85
N SER A 11 3.88 10.75 -19.37
CA SER A 11 4.38 10.92 -17.99
C SER A 11 3.28 10.73 -16.94
N ARG A 12 2.06 11.24 -17.19
CA ARG A 12 0.90 11.06 -16.30
C ARG A 12 0.43 9.61 -16.20
N LYS A 13 0.43 8.87 -17.32
CA LYS A 13 0.06 7.45 -17.37
C LYS A 13 1.15 6.54 -16.80
N LEU A 14 2.43 6.85 -17.02
CA LEU A 14 3.55 6.18 -16.36
C LEU A 14 3.59 6.48 -14.85
N LEU A 15 3.25 7.69 -14.40
CA LEU A 15 3.14 8.03 -12.98
C LEU A 15 1.99 7.27 -12.32
N LEU A 16 0.82 7.18 -12.97
CA LEU A 16 -0.31 6.38 -12.50
C LEU A 16 0.02 4.88 -12.44
N PHE A 17 0.75 4.35 -13.42
CA PHE A 17 1.16 2.95 -13.46
C PHE A 17 2.30 2.66 -12.47
N PHE A 18 3.24 3.59 -12.26
CA PHE A 18 4.29 3.52 -11.25
C PHE A 18 3.75 3.70 -9.82
N LEU A 19 2.67 4.47 -9.63
CA LEU A 19 1.91 4.54 -8.36
C LEU A 19 1.12 3.26 -8.09
N LEU A 20 0.55 2.63 -9.13
CA LEU A 20 -0.04 1.28 -9.05
C LEU A 20 1.03 0.21 -8.78
N PHE A 21 2.25 0.39 -9.28
CA PHE A 21 3.37 -0.53 -9.09
C PHE A 21 4.05 -0.37 -7.71
N LEU A 22 4.26 0.86 -7.24
CA LEU A 22 4.67 1.17 -5.86
C LEU A 22 3.64 0.70 -4.83
N GLY A 23 2.36 0.67 -5.18
CA GLY A 23 1.30 0.10 -4.35
C GLY A 23 1.34 -1.44 -4.22
N ILE A 24 2.08 -2.14 -5.07
CA ILE A 24 2.12 -3.63 -5.13
C ILE A 24 3.50 -4.18 -4.74
N THR A 25 4.62 -3.51 -5.05
CA THR A 25 5.97 -3.93 -4.60
C THR A 25 6.26 -3.59 -3.14
N SER A 26 5.53 -2.64 -2.55
CA SER A 26 5.64 -2.32 -1.12
C SER A 26 5.11 -3.43 -0.20
N VAL A 27 4.64 -4.58 -0.72
CA VAL A 27 4.05 -5.69 0.07
C VAL A 27 5.06 -6.79 0.47
N PHE A 28 6.23 -6.91 -0.16
CA PHE A 28 7.05 -8.13 0.01
C PHE A 28 8.44 -7.98 0.62
N ALA A 29 8.63 -6.89 1.37
CA ALA A 29 9.69 -6.78 2.39
C ALA A 29 9.21 -5.92 3.58
N GLN A 30 7.95 -6.08 4.01
CA GLN A 30 7.29 -5.11 4.88
C GLN A 30 7.78 -5.15 6.33
N GLU A 31 8.55 -4.12 6.71
CA GLU A 31 8.14 -3.36 7.90
C GLU A 31 6.69 -2.90 7.65
N LEU A 32 5.72 -3.57 8.28
CA LEU A 32 4.31 -3.18 8.20
C LEU A 32 4.16 -1.86 8.94
N GLN A 33 3.75 -0.79 8.26
CA GLN A 33 3.61 0.53 8.85
C GLN A 33 2.13 0.84 9.10
N ASP A 34 1.76 1.04 10.37
CA ASP A 34 0.46 1.62 10.74
C ASP A 34 0.63 3.09 11.10
N SER A 35 -0.41 3.90 10.91
CA SER A 35 -0.38 5.30 11.29
C SER A 35 -1.72 5.83 11.79
N VAL A 36 -1.64 6.74 12.75
CA VAL A 36 -2.80 7.43 13.29
C VAL A 36 -2.52 8.91 13.41
N SER A 37 -3.52 9.72 13.05
CA SER A 37 -3.49 11.17 13.22
C SER A 37 -4.63 11.62 14.13
N ILE A 38 -4.35 12.52 15.06
CA ILE A 38 -5.35 13.23 15.86
C ILE A 38 -5.17 14.74 15.73
N TYR A 39 -6.28 15.47 15.89
CA TYR A 39 -6.32 16.92 15.69
C TYR A 39 -6.57 17.65 17.00
N PHE A 40 -6.14 18.90 17.05
CA PHE A 40 -6.24 19.74 18.24
C PHE A 40 -6.95 21.05 17.92
N HIS A 41 -7.69 21.55 18.90
CA HIS A 41 -8.18 22.92 18.88
C HIS A 41 -7.00 23.91 18.81
N GLN A 42 -7.28 25.11 18.30
CA GLN A 42 -6.29 26.18 18.21
C GLN A 42 -5.69 26.50 19.59
N GLY A 43 -4.37 26.58 19.67
CA GLY A 43 -3.64 26.90 20.90
C GLY A 43 -3.80 25.87 22.03
N LYS A 44 -4.40 24.70 21.79
CA LYS A 44 -4.58 23.64 22.80
C LYS A 44 -3.66 22.44 22.51
N THR A 45 -3.30 21.77 23.60
CA THR A 45 -2.46 20.54 23.60
C THR A 45 -3.21 19.32 24.13
N ASN A 46 -4.35 19.52 24.80
CA ASN A 46 -5.17 18.44 25.36
C ASN A 46 -5.90 17.67 24.26
N ILE A 47 -5.96 16.35 24.39
CA ILE A 47 -6.71 15.48 23.48
C ILE A 47 -8.20 15.61 23.82
N ASP A 48 -8.98 16.12 22.87
CA ASP A 48 -10.43 16.09 22.89
C ASP A 48 -10.92 14.93 22.02
N LEU A 49 -11.57 13.94 22.65
CA LEU A 49 -12.09 12.75 21.97
C LEU A 49 -13.32 13.06 21.09
N HIS A 50 -14.03 14.15 21.37
CA HIS A 50 -15.20 14.58 20.61
C HIS A 50 -14.84 15.53 19.47
N PHE A 51 -13.60 16.03 19.44
CA PHE A 51 -13.13 16.86 18.35
C PHE A 51 -12.85 16.02 17.11
N ARG A 52 -13.59 16.33 16.03
CA ARG A 52 -13.53 15.61 14.75
C ARG A 52 -13.71 14.10 14.95
N GLN A 53 -12.77 13.29 14.48
CA GLN A 53 -12.81 11.83 14.56
C GLN A 53 -11.83 11.26 15.59
N ASN A 54 -11.26 12.10 16.48
CA ASN A 54 -10.22 11.70 17.42
C ASN A 54 -10.60 10.49 18.26
N GLY A 55 -11.81 10.47 18.83
CA GLY A 55 -12.30 9.36 19.65
C GLY A 55 -12.41 8.05 18.87
N GLN A 56 -12.89 8.10 17.61
CA GLN A 56 -13.01 6.92 16.76
C GLN A 56 -11.62 6.34 16.42
N VAL A 57 -10.68 7.21 16.05
CA VAL A 57 -9.31 6.84 15.67
C VAL A 57 -8.54 6.28 16.87
N LEU A 58 -8.61 6.94 18.02
CA LEU A 58 -7.94 6.47 19.24
C LEU A 58 -8.57 5.20 19.82
N ASN A 59 -9.89 5.00 19.62
CA ASN A 59 -10.53 3.75 20.00
C ASN A 59 -10.03 2.56 19.16
N HIS A 60 -9.78 2.76 17.86
CA HIS A 60 -9.20 1.73 16.99
C HIS A 60 -7.84 1.25 17.52
N ILE A 61 -6.96 2.18 17.92
CA ILE A 61 -5.70 1.86 18.58
C ILE A 61 -5.93 1.10 19.88
N ARG A 62 -6.86 1.56 20.73
CA ARG A 62 -7.13 0.93 22.02
C ARG A 62 -7.56 -0.53 21.89
N THR A 63 -8.41 -0.84 20.90
CA THR A 63 -9.02 -2.17 20.75
C THR A 63 -8.18 -3.14 19.92
N ASN A 64 -7.35 -2.63 19.01
CA ASN A 64 -6.51 -3.48 18.17
C ASN A 64 -5.11 -3.62 18.78
N ARG A 65 -4.91 -4.70 19.53
CA ARG A 65 -3.57 -5.11 19.94
C ARG A 65 -2.89 -5.88 18.81
N PRO A 66 -1.61 -5.62 18.51
CA PRO A 66 -0.84 -6.49 17.63
C PRO A 66 -0.91 -7.93 18.14
N ASP A 67 -1.25 -8.89 17.29
CA ASP A 67 -1.15 -10.33 17.61
C ASP A 67 0.31 -10.65 17.93
N SER A 68 0.58 -11.64 18.77
CA SER A 68 1.93 -12.07 19.18
C SER A 68 2.81 -12.52 18.01
N SER A 69 2.28 -12.58 16.80
CA SER A 69 3.01 -12.82 15.55
C SER A 69 3.76 -11.59 15.02
N PHE A 70 3.61 -10.41 15.63
CA PHE A 70 4.24 -9.17 15.21
C PHE A 70 5.10 -8.56 16.31
N VAL A 71 6.28 -8.07 15.94
CA VAL A 71 7.19 -7.34 16.83
C VAL A 71 7.31 -5.91 16.35
N ILE A 72 7.10 -4.95 17.26
CA ILE A 72 7.31 -3.52 16.97
C ILE A 72 8.81 -3.28 16.79
N ARG A 73 9.18 -2.66 15.68
CA ARG A 73 10.58 -2.30 15.37
C ARG A 73 10.87 -0.82 15.53
N LYS A 74 9.87 0.04 15.30
CA LYS A 74 10.05 1.49 15.35
C LYS A 74 8.75 2.20 15.64
N ILE A 75 8.83 3.30 16.37
CA ILE A 75 7.72 4.21 16.63
C ILE A 75 8.20 5.64 16.36
N LEU A 76 7.52 6.34 15.46
CA LEU A 76 7.77 7.75 15.16
C LEU A 76 6.54 8.55 15.55
N ILE A 77 6.72 9.52 16.43
CA ILE A 77 5.67 10.45 16.82
C ILE A 77 6.04 11.82 16.25
N ILE A 78 5.13 12.39 15.48
CA ILE A 78 5.27 13.69 14.86
C ILE A 78 4.25 14.64 15.48
N GLY A 79 4.70 15.82 15.91
CA GLY A 79 3.85 16.91 16.35
C GLY A 79 3.88 18.06 15.36
N GLY A 80 2.71 18.60 15.02
CA GLY A 80 2.55 19.75 14.16
C GLY A 80 1.76 20.88 14.81
N ALA A 81 2.11 22.10 14.45
CA ALA A 81 1.30 23.27 14.68
C ALA A 81 1.12 24.04 13.37
N SER A 82 -0.02 24.70 13.27
CA SER A 82 -0.28 25.63 12.17
C SER A 82 0.59 26.88 12.33
N PRO A 83 0.87 27.64 11.25
CA PRO A 83 1.91 28.64 11.29
C PRO A 83 1.59 29.94 12.04
N GLU A 84 0.34 30.15 12.47
CA GLU A 84 -0.05 31.34 13.24
C GLU A 84 0.54 31.35 14.64
N GLY A 85 0.80 32.56 15.17
CA GLY A 85 1.43 32.73 16.48
C GLY A 85 2.96 32.69 16.44
N SER A 86 3.58 32.80 17.61
CA SER A 86 5.03 32.92 17.71
C SER A 86 5.74 31.57 17.48
N ILE A 87 6.99 31.64 17.05
CA ILE A 87 7.84 30.45 16.85
C ILE A 87 7.98 29.63 18.15
N PRO A 88 8.31 30.22 19.32
CA PRO A 88 8.41 29.47 20.57
C PRO A 88 7.10 28.77 20.95
N LEU A 89 5.95 29.45 20.75
CA LEU A 89 4.64 28.87 21.04
C LEU A 89 4.35 27.66 20.15
N ASN A 90 4.60 27.76 18.84
CA ASN A 90 4.35 26.65 17.92
C ASN A 90 5.30 25.48 18.14
N ARG A 91 6.56 25.75 18.51
CA ARG A 91 7.51 24.71 18.93
C ARG A 91 6.96 23.94 20.13
N TRP A 92 6.58 24.66 21.19
CA TRP A 92 5.98 24.08 22.40
C TRP A 92 4.67 23.32 22.10
N LEU A 93 3.77 23.88 21.28
CA LEU A 93 2.52 23.21 20.89
C LEU A 93 2.79 21.88 20.18
N SER A 94 3.73 21.87 19.23
CA SER A 94 4.06 20.65 18.48
C SER A 94 4.63 19.56 19.38
N GLU A 95 5.50 19.93 20.32
CA GLU A 95 6.11 19.03 21.30
C GLU A 95 5.04 18.43 22.23
N GLN A 96 4.28 19.29 22.91
CA GLN A 96 3.29 18.87 23.89
C GLN A 96 2.17 18.02 23.29
N ARG A 97 1.76 18.30 22.05
CA ARG A 97 0.75 17.48 21.36
C ARG A 97 1.26 16.07 21.04
N ALA A 98 2.51 15.96 20.59
CA ALA A 98 3.16 14.67 20.35
C ALA A 98 3.33 13.88 21.65
N GLU A 99 3.79 14.54 22.72
CA GLU A 99 3.92 13.93 24.05
C GLU A 99 2.57 13.44 24.60
N ASN A 100 1.52 14.27 24.52
CA ASN A 100 0.18 13.90 24.98
C ASN A 100 -0.39 12.72 24.20
N LEU A 101 -0.19 12.68 22.88
CA LEU A 101 -0.59 11.52 22.06
C LEU A 101 0.14 10.27 22.50
N PHE A 102 1.46 10.33 22.67
CA PHE A 102 2.24 9.17 23.09
C PHE A 102 1.85 8.70 24.51
N ALA A 103 1.70 9.63 25.45
CA ALA A 103 1.27 9.35 26.82
C ALA A 103 -0.13 8.71 26.87
N TYR A 104 -1.04 9.11 25.99
CA TYR A 104 -2.35 8.49 25.85
C TYR A 104 -2.24 7.03 25.37
N ILE A 105 -1.45 6.77 24.32
CA ILE A 105 -1.35 5.42 23.73
C ILE A 105 -0.57 4.46 24.64
N LYS A 106 0.46 4.93 25.35
CA LYS A 106 1.27 4.16 26.30
C LYS A 106 0.43 3.51 27.41
N ARG A 107 -0.76 4.02 27.71
CA ARG A 107 -1.71 3.43 28.69
C ARG A 107 -2.30 2.10 28.23
N TYR A 108 -2.35 1.86 26.92
CA TYR A 108 -3.04 0.70 26.33
C TYR A 108 -2.10 -0.34 25.74
N HIS A 109 -0.89 0.10 25.36
CA HIS A 109 0.15 -0.73 24.75
C HIS A 109 1.50 -0.46 25.42
N ALA A 110 2.24 -1.53 25.72
CA ALA A 110 3.60 -1.41 26.20
C ALA A 110 4.54 -1.14 25.01
N PHE A 111 5.27 -0.04 25.06
CA PHE A 111 6.30 0.29 24.09
C PHE A 111 7.65 0.41 24.77
N PRO A 112 8.69 -0.29 24.28
CA PRO A 112 10.04 -0.07 24.76
C PRO A 112 10.48 1.36 24.44
N ASP A 113 11.05 2.05 25.44
CA ASP A 113 11.52 3.42 25.27
C ASP A 113 12.67 3.54 24.25
N SER A 114 13.35 2.45 23.90
CA SER A 114 14.40 2.40 22.89
C SER A 114 13.91 2.51 21.44
N LEU A 115 12.61 2.29 21.19
CA LEU A 115 12.04 2.28 19.83
C LEU A 115 11.37 3.60 19.44
N LYS A 116 11.30 4.56 20.38
CA LYS A 116 10.58 5.83 20.20
C LYS A 116 11.48 6.89 19.58
N ARG A 117 10.95 7.58 18.58
CA ARG A 117 11.54 8.80 18.03
C ARG A 117 10.47 9.89 17.95
N PHE A 118 10.81 11.08 18.41
CA PHE A 118 9.96 12.25 18.27
C PHE A 118 10.49 13.18 17.18
N VAL A 119 9.58 13.79 16.43
CA VAL A 119 9.85 14.87 15.48
C VAL A 119 8.85 15.98 15.75
N PHE A 120 9.38 17.16 16.06
CA PHE A 120 8.57 18.35 16.37
C PHE A 120 8.71 19.31 15.22
N LEU A 121 7.65 19.48 14.44
CA LEU A 121 7.68 20.33 13.24
C LEU A 121 7.60 21.82 13.60
N GLY A 122 7.17 22.17 14.82
CA GLY A 122 6.80 23.54 15.13
C GLY A 122 5.71 24.01 14.15
N ARG A 123 6.03 25.00 13.32
CA ARG A 123 5.17 25.45 12.23
C ARG A 123 5.33 24.52 11.03
N ASP A 124 4.28 23.76 10.71
CA ASP A 124 4.29 22.77 9.62
C ASP A 124 4.17 23.45 8.23
N TRP A 125 5.25 24.14 7.83
CA TRP A 125 5.33 24.84 6.55
C TRP A 125 5.28 23.91 5.35
N LYS A 126 5.88 22.72 5.46
CA LYS A 126 5.82 21.69 4.42
C LYS A 126 4.40 21.16 4.25
N GLY A 127 3.70 20.90 5.34
CA GLY A 127 2.28 20.54 5.31
C GLY A 127 1.42 21.63 4.70
N LEU A 128 1.66 22.91 5.05
CA LEU A 128 0.91 24.02 4.46
C LEU A 128 1.13 24.14 2.94
N LEU A 129 2.38 24.02 2.47
CA LEU A 129 2.70 24.01 1.05
C LEU A 129 1.96 22.86 0.35
N GLN A 130 2.00 21.65 0.90
CA GLN A 130 1.32 20.49 0.31
C GLN A 130 -0.20 20.67 0.25
N LEU A 131 -0.84 21.22 1.28
CA LEU A 131 -2.28 21.51 1.26
C LEU A 131 -2.62 22.55 0.18
N THR A 132 -1.79 23.58 0.04
CA THR A 132 -1.95 24.66 -0.95
C THR A 132 -1.74 24.16 -2.39
N GLU A 133 -0.77 23.27 -2.61
CA GLU A 133 -0.54 22.65 -3.93
C GLU A 133 -1.73 21.79 -4.37
N ASN A 134 -2.44 21.17 -3.42
CA ASN A 134 -3.53 20.25 -3.71
C ASN A 134 -4.91 20.92 -3.83
N ASP A 135 -5.07 22.19 -3.45
CA ASP A 135 -6.34 22.91 -3.61
C ASP A 135 -6.33 23.84 -4.84
N ALA A 136 -7.13 23.50 -5.84
CA ALA A 136 -7.28 24.31 -7.04
C ALA A 136 -8.06 25.63 -6.80
N ARG A 137 -8.78 25.74 -5.67
CA ARG A 137 -9.60 26.93 -5.32
C ARG A 137 -8.81 28.00 -4.57
N MET A 138 -7.54 27.74 -4.29
CA MET A 138 -6.67 28.66 -3.58
C MET A 138 -6.63 30.04 -4.29
N PRO A 139 -7.02 31.14 -3.61
CA PRO A 139 -6.88 32.48 -4.16
C PRO A 139 -5.41 32.85 -4.41
N TYR A 140 -5.11 33.47 -5.55
CA TYR A 140 -3.73 33.88 -5.92
C TYR A 140 -2.72 32.73 -5.75
N ARG A 141 -3.11 31.55 -6.26
CA ARG A 141 -2.45 30.27 -5.97
C ARG A 141 -0.97 30.28 -6.32
N GLN A 142 -0.60 30.83 -7.48
CA GLN A 142 0.77 30.73 -7.96
C GLN A 142 1.70 31.57 -7.08
N GLU A 143 1.34 32.82 -6.83
CA GLU A 143 2.04 33.76 -5.96
C GLU A 143 2.13 33.24 -4.52
N THR A 144 1.05 32.64 -4.01
CA THR A 144 1.05 32.03 -2.68
C THR A 144 2.01 30.83 -2.61
N LEU A 145 2.01 29.98 -3.64
CA LEU A 145 2.92 28.83 -3.70
C LEU A 145 4.38 29.25 -3.78
N ASP A 146 4.68 30.34 -4.48
CA ASP A 146 6.04 30.84 -4.61
C ASP A 146 6.56 31.34 -3.25
N VAL A 147 5.79 32.14 -2.50
CA VAL A 147 6.13 32.54 -1.12
C VAL A 147 6.29 31.32 -0.20
N LEU A 148 5.38 30.34 -0.27
CA LEU A 148 5.46 29.14 0.57
C LEU A 148 6.68 28.25 0.25
N ARG A 149 7.07 28.13 -1.03
CA ARG A 149 8.27 27.39 -1.44
C ARG A 149 9.53 28.04 -0.91
N GLU A 150 9.59 29.36 -0.93
CA GLU A 150 10.71 30.10 -0.34
C GLU A 150 10.80 29.89 1.18
N ILE A 151 9.67 29.97 1.89
CA ILE A 151 9.62 29.67 3.33
C ILE A 151 10.12 28.24 3.61
N VAL A 152 9.68 27.26 2.82
CA VAL A 152 10.12 25.87 2.97
C VAL A 152 11.61 25.71 2.66
N ALA A 153 12.15 26.41 1.66
CA ALA A 153 13.58 26.39 1.35
C ALA A 153 14.42 26.99 2.49
N GLU A 154 14.00 28.12 3.07
CA GLU A 154 14.66 28.73 4.23
C GLU A 154 14.62 27.81 5.45
N THR A 155 13.47 27.16 5.68
CA THR A 155 13.33 26.24 6.83
C THR A 155 14.12 24.95 6.69
N GLY A 156 14.41 24.51 5.46
CA GLY A 156 15.36 23.44 5.19
C GLY A 156 16.79 23.75 5.63
N ASN A 157 17.15 25.04 5.73
CA ASN A 157 18.48 25.52 6.10
C ASN A 157 18.59 25.92 7.60
N GLY A 158 17.58 25.59 8.42
CA GLY A 158 17.59 25.85 9.86
C GLY A 158 16.94 27.17 10.30
N ALA A 159 16.38 27.96 9.38
CA ALA A 159 15.53 29.10 9.72
C ALA A 159 14.11 28.63 10.09
N ASP A 160 13.36 29.38 10.89
CA ASP A 160 11.99 28.98 11.25
C ASP A 160 10.92 29.59 10.32
N GLY A 161 11.32 30.35 9.28
CA GLY A 161 10.41 31.08 8.38
C GLY A 161 9.81 32.35 9.01
N ALA A 162 10.54 32.99 9.92
CA ALA A 162 10.06 34.10 10.75
C ALA A 162 9.73 35.36 9.93
N LEU A 163 10.58 35.67 8.96
CA LEU A 163 10.57 36.96 8.24
C LEU A 163 9.50 37.02 7.15
N LYS A 164 9.08 35.86 6.62
CA LYS A 164 8.17 35.76 5.47
C LYS A 164 6.72 35.46 5.82
N ILE A 165 6.40 35.20 7.10
CA ILE A 165 5.00 35.07 7.50
C ILE A 165 4.24 36.40 7.33
N THR A 166 4.91 37.53 7.57
CA THR A 166 4.34 38.87 7.37
C THR A 166 4.06 39.13 5.90
N GLU A 167 4.97 38.73 5.01
CA GLU A 167 4.79 38.80 3.56
C GLU A 167 3.56 37.98 3.13
N LEU A 168 3.45 36.74 3.62
CA LEU A 168 2.29 35.88 3.35
C LEU A 168 0.96 36.48 3.87
N GLN A 169 0.99 37.15 5.03
CA GLN A 169 -0.15 37.83 5.62
C GLN A 169 -0.57 39.10 4.86
N GLN A 170 0.38 39.77 4.20
CA GLN A 170 0.13 41.00 3.44
C GLN A 170 -0.18 40.73 1.96
N LEU A 171 0.20 39.55 1.45
CA LEU A 171 -0.01 39.14 0.06
C LEU A 171 -1.49 39.33 -0.34
N HIS A 172 -1.73 40.15 -1.37
CA HIS A 172 -3.05 40.53 -1.86
C HIS A 172 -4.03 40.95 -0.74
N GLY A 173 -3.56 41.73 0.23
CA GLY A 173 -4.39 42.20 1.36
C GLY A 173 -4.78 41.10 2.34
N GLY A 174 -4.03 39.99 2.36
CA GLY A 174 -4.25 38.86 3.26
C GLY A 174 -5.32 37.86 2.81
N VAL A 175 -5.86 38.01 1.59
CA VAL A 175 -6.88 37.09 1.05
C VAL A 175 -6.38 35.64 1.02
N PRO A 176 -5.17 35.31 0.50
CA PRO A 176 -4.61 33.97 0.57
C PRO A 176 -4.45 33.45 2.00
N TYR A 177 -3.91 34.29 2.88
CA TYR A 177 -3.66 33.91 4.27
C TYR A 177 -4.96 33.55 4.99
N ASN A 178 -6.01 34.37 4.84
CA ASN A 178 -7.31 34.13 5.46
C ASN A 178 -7.98 32.87 4.93
N TYR A 179 -7.81 32.56 3.64
CA TYR A 179 -8.26 31.29 3.06
C TYR A 179 -7.56 30.10 3.73
N MET A 180 -6.22 30.10 3.77
CA MET A 180 -5.45 29.03 4.39
C MET A 180 -5.73 28.89 5.90
N TYR A 181 -5.93 30.02 6.58
CA TYR A 181 -6.28 30.04 8.00
C TYR A 181 -7.58 29.30 8.30
N ARG A 182 -8.58 29.43 7.42
CA ARG A 182 -9.89 28.77 7.57
C ARG A 182 -9.87 27.33 7.10
N GLU A 183 -9.28 27.07 5.93
CA GLU A 183 -9.39 25.79 5.26
C GLU A 183 -8.26 24.81 5.62
N PHE A 184 -7.03 25.29 5.86
CA PHE A 184 -5.84 24.43 5.97
C PHE A 184 -5.26 24.36 7.38
N PHE A 185 -5.22 25.48 8.12
CA PHE A 185 -4.59 25.51 9.44
C PHE A 185 -5.22 24.52 10.43
N PRO A 186 -6.55 24.30 10.44
CA PRO A 186 -7.14 23.24 11.26
C PRO A 186 -6.54 21.85 11.04
N ASP A 187 -6.08 21.54 9.82
CA ASP A 187 -5.51 20.24 9.46
C ASP A 187 -4.03 20.11 9.83
N LEU A 188 -3.31 21.24 10.00
CA LEU A 188 -1.92 21.28 10.45
C LEU A 188 -1.78 21.17 11.97
N ARG A 189 -2.86 21.43 12.72
CA ARG A 189 -2.91 21.30 14.19
C ARG A 189 -3.09 19.84 14.59
N ASN A 190 -2.12 18.99 14.26
CA ASN A 190 -2.24 17.55 14.49
C ASN A 190 -0.99 16.92 15.09
N SER A 191 -1.18 15.71 15.60
CA SER A 191 -0.08 14.80 15.91
C SER A 191 -0.32 13.48 15.22
N ARG A 192 0.78 12.88 14.72
CA ARG A 192 0.77 11.62 14.00
C ARG A 192 1.68 10.63 14.67
N ILE A 193 1.25 9.39 14.81
CA ILE A 193 2.09 8.27 15.21
C ILE A 193 2.21 7.31 14.05
N TYR A 194 3.43 6.85 13.79
CA TYR A 194 3.73 5.77 12.86
C TYR A 194 4.37 4.63 13.66
N VAL A 195 3.90 3.42 13.43
CA VAL A 195 4.45 2.22 14.06
C VAL A 195 4.83 1.23 12.97
N TRP A 196 6.08 0.81 12.96
CA TRP A 196 6.59 -0.23 12.08
C TRP A 196 6.67 -1.55 12.83
N TYR A 197 6.15 -2.61 12.21
CA TYR A 197 6.13 -3.95 12.75
C TYR A 197 6.81 -4.92 11.79
N GLU A 198 7.44 -5.94 12.34
CA GLU A 198 7.93 -7.09 11.58
C GLU A 198 7.12 -8.33 11.95
N PHE A 199 6.77 -9.13 10.95
CA PHE A 199 6.15 -10.42 11.18
C PHE A 199 7.21 -11.45 11.58
N VAL A 200 7.12 -11.98 12.80
CA VAL A 200 8.11 -12.94 13.33
C VAL A 200 7.58 -14.38 13.28
N GLY A 201 6.29 -14.58 12.97
CA GLY A 201 5.66 -15.89 13.00
C GLY A 201 5.54 -16.45 14.42
N LYS A 202 4.54 -17.28 14.69
CA LYS A 202 4.46 -17.99 15.97
C LYS A 202 5.45 -19.14 15.94
N SER A 203 6.58 -19.05 16.64
CA SER A 203 7.28 -20.26 17.06
C SER A 203 6.34 -20.98 18.04
N HIS A 204 5.82 -22.14 17.64
CA HIS A 204 5.34 -23.08 18.64
C HIS A 204 6.58 -23.61 19.35
N SER A 205 7.00 -22.93 20.42
CA SER A 205 7.76 -23.62 21.45
C SER A 205 6.78 -24.56 22.15
N ALA A 206 6.68 -25.77 21.63
CA ALA A 206 6.16 -26.90 22.39
C ALA A 206 7.16 -27.15 23.51
N ASN A 207 6.96 -26.50 24.66
CA ASN A 207 7.43 -26.87 26.00
C ASN A 207 7.06 -25.76 26.98
N ALA A 208 5.82 -25.77 27.45
CA ALA A 208 5.45 -25.18 28.73
C ALA A 208 4.84 -26.30 29.57
N PRO A 209 5.42 -26.66 30.74
CA PRO A 209 4.83 -27.67 31.60
C PRO A 209 3.51 -27.16 32.16
N MET A 210 2.46 -27.99 32.09
CA MET A 210 1.22 -27.77 32.84
C MET A 210 1.56 -27.61 34.33
N ARG A 211 1.38 -26.41 34.88
CA ARG A 211 1.23 -26.20 36.32
C ARG A 211 -0.25 -26.14 36.65
N GLY A 212 -0.64 -26.98 37.62
CA GLY A 212 -2.01 -27.31 37.96
C GLY A 212 -2.86 -26.11 38.40
N LEU A 213 -4.16 -26.21 38.09
CA LEU A 213 -5.20 -25.44 38.75
C LEU A 213 -5.24 -25.85 40.23
N SER A 214 -4.78 -24.97 41.11
CA SER A 214 -5.22 -24.96 42.51
C SER A 214 -6.54 -24.21 42.59
N ASN A 215 -7.59 -24.90 43.04
CA ASN A 215 -8.87 -24.31 43.41
C ASN A 215 -8.69 -23.44 44.66
N GLU A 216 -8.77 -22.12 44.52
CA GLU A 216 -9.14 -21.25 45.63
C GLU A 216 -10.37 -20.42 45.23
N ILE A 217 -11.48 -20.73 45.89
CA ILE A 217 -12.74 -20.00 45.80
C ILE A 217 -12.63 -18.83 46.79
N LEU A 218 -12.50 -17.60 46.29
CA LEU A 218 -12.71 -16.40 47.09
C LEU A 218 -14.18 -15.96 46.97
N PRO A 219 -14.90 -15.72 48.09
CA PRO A 219 -16.30 -15.33 48.04
C PRO A 219 -16.47 -13.90 47.52
N VAL A 220 -17.26 -13.75 46.44
CA VAL A 220 -17.67 -12.46 45.88
C VAL A 220 -18.71 -11.82 46.80
N ARG A 221 -18.38 -10.66 47.38
CA ARG A 221 -19.34 -9.76 48.00
C ARG A 221 -20.22 -9.14 46.90
N MET A 222 -21.49 -9.51 46.88
CA MET A 222 -22.52 -8.85 46.07
C MET A 222 -22.77 -7.44 46.63
N LEU A 223 -22.56 -6.40 45.81
CA LEU A 223 -23.14 -5.09 46.06
C LEU A 223 -24.30 -4.90 45.09
N ASP A 224 -25.50 -4.71 45.64
CA ASP A 224 -26.72 -4.45 44.88
C ASP A 224 -26.52 -3.27 43.92
N THR A 225 -26.66 -3.55 42.62
CA THR A 225 -26.86 -2.50 41.61
C THR A 225 -28.21 -2.74 40.98
N THR A 226 -29.10 -1.76 41.17
CA THR A 226 -30.45 -1.70 40.63
C THR A 226 -30.47 -1.91 39.12
N HIS A 227 -31.37 -2.80 38.67
CA HIS A 227 -31.61 -3.09 37.27
C HIS A 227 -32.20 -1.86 36.54
N LEU A 228 -31.36 -1.11 35.80
CA LEU A 228 -31.85 -0.29 34.71
C LEU A 228 -32.12 -1.19 33.50
N LYS A 229 -33.41 -1.34 33.17
CA LYS A 229 -33.90 -2.06 32.00
C LYS A 229 -33.53 -1.28 30.73
N THR A 230 -32.29 -1.45 30.25
CA THR A 230 -31.86 -0.89 28.97
C THR A 230 -32.55 -1.64 27.85
N ARG A 231 -33.47 -0.95 27.17
CA ARG A 231 -34.05 -1.36 25.89
C ARG A 231 -32.92 -1.67 24.91
N SER A 232 -32.73 -2.95 24.60
CA SER A 232 -31.75 -3.41 23.62
C SER A 232 -32.11 -2.85 22.24
N LEU A 233 -31.37 -1.83 21.79
CA LEU A 233 -31.25 -1.56 20.37
C LEU A 233 -30.53 -2.75 19.73
N PRO A 234 -30.98 -3.27 18.58
CA PRO A 234 -30.31 -4.38 17.93
C PRO A 234 -28.87 -3.95 17.66
N ALA A 235 -27.94 -4.71 18.22
CA ALA A 235 -26.53 -4.57 17.88
C ALA A 235 -26.42 -4.79 16.37
N ILE A 236 -26.20 -3.71 15.61
CA ILE A 236 -25.71 -3.81 14.25
C ILE A 236 -24.27 -4.31 14.40
N SER A 237 -24.13 -5.62 14.61
CA SER A 237 -22.92 -6.34 14.29
C SER A 237 -22.79 -6.21 12.78
N ALA A 238 -22.06 -5.18 12.35
CA ALA A 238 -21.53 -5.13 11.00
C ALA A 238 -20.59 -6.34 10.90
N SER A 239 -21.16 -7.47 10.50
CA SER A 239 -20.44 -8.65 10.01
C SER A 239 -19.44 -8.14 8.97
N ARG A 240 -18.19 -7.94 9.40
CA ARG A 240 -17.10 -7.57 8.49
C ARG A 240 -16.98 -8.75 7.53
N LYS A 241 -17.50 -8.58 6.30
CA LYS A 241 -17.45 -9.62 5.28
C LYS A 241 -15.99 -10.06 5.12
N PRO A 242 -15.71 -11.37 5.14
CA PRO A 242 -14.34 -11.86 4.97
C PRO A 242 -13.81 -11.41 3.61
N ILE A 243 -12.65 -10.75 3.62
CA ILE A 243 -11.92 -10.37 2.41
C ILE A 243 -11.14 -11.61 1.95
N PHE A 244 -11.34 -12.03 0.71
CA PHE A 244 -10.59 -13.13 0.09
C PHE A 244 -9.57 -12.55 -0.87
N LEU A 245 -8.30 -12.67 -0.51
CA LEU A 245 -7.15 -12.21 -1.27
C LEU A 245 -6.26 -13.40 -1.60
N GLY A 246 -5.75 -13.46 -2.82
CA GLY A 246 -4.73 -14.39 -3.28
C GLY A 246 -3.46 -13.63 -3.65
N ILE A 247 -2.31 -14.10 -3.18
CA ILE A 247 -0.99 -13.67 -3.67
C ILE A 247 -0.44 -14.80 -4.51
N LYS A 248 0.03 -14.52 -5.72
CA LYS A 248 0.45 -15.53 -6.69
C LYS A 248 1.86 -15.32 -7.23
N THR A 249 2.55 -16.43 -7.47
CA THR A 249 3.76 -16.51 -8.29
C THR A 249 3.59 -17.61 -9.33
N ASN A 250 4.01 -17.38 -10.57
CA ASN A 250 4.02 -18.34 -11.66
C ASN A 250 5.33 -19.15 -11.62
N VAL A 251 5.21 -20.42 -11.25
CA VAL A 251 6.34 -21.33 -11.11
C VAL A 251 7.05 -21.56 -12.45
N LEU A 252 6.34 -21.47 -13.58
CA LEU A 252 6.96 -21.57 -14.91
C LEU A 252 7.94 -20.42 -15.18
N TYR A 253 7.62 -19.22 -14.71
CA TYR A 253 8.51 -18.07 -14.82
C TYR A 253 9.65 -18.18 -13.83
N ASP A 254 9.41 -18.68 -12.62
CA ASP A 254 10.46 -18.93 -11.63
C ASP A 254 11.50 -19.94 -12.16
N LEU A 255 11.07 -21.00 -12.87
CA LEU A 255 11.95 -21.96 -13.55
C LEU A 255 12.81 -21.32 -14.64
N LEU A 256 12.26 -20.29 -15.29
CA LEU A 256 12.96 -19.49 -16.29
C LEU A 256 13.73 -18.32 -15.65
N LEU A 257 13.92 -18.29 -14.33
CA LEU A 257 14.58 -17.18 -13.64
C LEU A 257 13.92 -15.83 -13.98
N ILE A 258 12.60 -15.79 -14.15
CA ILE A 258 11.83 -14.55 -14.34
C ILE A 258 11.04 -14.30 -13.06
N PRO A 259 11.58 -13.49 -12.13
CA PRO A 259 10.87 -13.05 -10.95
C PRO A 259 9.52 -12.46 -11.34
N ASN A 260 8.47 -12.93 -10.69
CA ASN A 260 7.13 -12.50 -10.97
C ASN A 260 6.28 -12.50 -9.70
N ILE A 261 5.25 -11.67 -9.69
CA ILE A 261 4.33 -11.57 -8.58
C ILE A 261 2.98 -11.10 -9.07
N GLY A 262 1.92 -11.59 -8.45
CA GLY A 262 0.58 -11.14 -8.72
C GLY A 262 -0.32 -11.15 -7.50
N VAL A 263 -1.41 -10.42 -7.62
CA VAL A 263 -2.44 -10.30 -6.60
C VAL A 263 -3.79 -10.59 -7.25
N GLU A 264 -4.64 -11.31 -6.54
CA GLU A 264 -6.01 -11.63 -6.94
C GLU A 264 -6.99 -11.29 -5.83
N VAL A 265 -7.97 -10.46 -6.14
CA VAL A 265 -9.02 -10.01 -5.20
C VAL A 265 -10.34 -10.61 -5.61
N TYR A 266 -11.00 -11.30 -4.69
CA TYR A 266 -12.37 -11.78 -4.91
C TYR A 266 -13.38 -10.63 -4.74
N LEU A 267 -14.19 -10.40 -5.77
CA LEU A 267 -15.14 -9.29 -5.85
C LEU A 267 -16.56 -9.68 -5.41
N GLY A 268 -16.77 -10.95 -5.05
CA GLY A 268 -18.10 -11.49 -4.76
C GLY A 268 -18.78 -12.08 -6.00
N ARG A 269 -19.88 -12.82 -5.78
CA ARG A 269 -20.67 -13.46 -6.85
C ARG A 269 -19.83 -14.31 -7.81
N ASN A 270 -18.79 -14.95 -7.27
CA ASN A 270 -17.85 -15.79 -8.01
C ASN A 270 -17.09 -15.04 -9.12
N TRP A 271 -16.81 -13.76 -8.90
CA TRP A 271 -15.89 -12.95 -9.71
C TRP A 271 -14.62 -12.64 -8.93
N SER A 272 -13.50 -12.57 -9.63
CA SER A 272 -12.25 -12.03 -9.12
C SER A 272 -11.59 -11.11 -10.16
N ALA A 273 -10.76 -10.21 -9.68
CA ALA A 273 -9.85 -9.44 -10.50
C ALA A 273 -8.42 -9.71 -10.06
N SER A 274 -7.51 -9.84 -11.02
CA SER A 274 -6.11 -10.09 -10.74
C SER A 274 -5.20 -9.21 -11.58
N ALA A 275 -4.03 -8.92 -11.01
CA ALA A 275 -2.95 -8.21 -11.68
C ALA A 275 -1.65 -8.96 -11.42
N ASN A 276 -0.88 -9.24 -12.47
CA ASN A 276 0.45 -9.81 -12.36
C ASN A 276 1.49 -8.87 -12.96
N TRP A 277 2.72 -9.03 -12.50
CA TRP A 277 3.90 -8.41 -13.07
C TRP A 277 5.09 -9.34 -13.03
N MET A 278 5.94 -9.23 -14.05
CA MET A 278 7.18 -9.97 -14.18
C MET A 278 8.32 -9.02 -14.54
N TYR A 279 9.50 -9.30 -14.00
CA TYR A 279 10.71 -8.52 -14.28
C TYR A 279 11.95 -9.41 -14.20
N ALA A 280 12.67 -9.51 -15.31
CA ALA A 280 13.98 -10.12 -15.39
C ALA A 280 14.94 -9.18 -16.12
N TRP A 281 16.11 -8.96 -15.52
CA TRP A 281 17.20 -8.19 -16.10
C TRP A 281 18.50 -8.93 -15.84
N TRP A 282 18.79 -9.92 -16.67
CA TRP A 282 20.01 -10.71 -16.56
C TRP A 282 20.97 -10.34 -17.69
N LYS A 283 22.24 -10.23 -17.30
CA LYS A 283 23.37 -10.11 -18.20
C LYS A 283 24.33 -11.24 -17.86
N SER A 284 24.70 -12.06 -18.84
CA SER A 284 25.74 -13.07 -18.67
C SER A 284 26.78 -12.94 -19.78
N ASP A 285 28.06 -12.84 -19.45
CA ASP A 285 29.13 -12.67 -20.42
C ASP A 285 30.30 -13.64 -20.23
N ARG A 286 30.65 -14.33 -21.33
CA ARG A 286 32.00 -14.29 -21.91
C ARG A 286 32.02 -13.92 -23.42
N ARG A 287 30.87 -13.66 -24.08
CA ARG A 287 30.73 -12.99 -25.41
C ARG A 287 29.24 -12.68 -25.81
N HIS A 288 28.40 -12.33 -24.82
CA HIS A 288 26.98 -11.91 -24.85
C HIS A 288 25.87 -12.97 -24.66
N ASN A 289 25.11 -12.80 -23.56
CA ASN A 289 23.77 -13.33 -23.35
C ASN A 289 22.91 -12.28 -22.61
N TYR A 290 21.90 -11.73 -23.28
CA TYR A 290 20.91 -10.83 -22.70
C TYR A 290 19.58 -11.56 -22.52
N TRP A 291 19.08 -11.50 -21.29
CA TRP A 291 17.75 -11.97 -20.94
C TRP A 291 17.04 -10.85 -20.18
N ARG A 292 16.32 -10.02 -20.93
CA ARG A 292 15.50 -8.95 -20.35
C ARG A 292 14.05 -9.18 -20.73
N THR A 293 13.17 -9.20 -19.74
CA THR A 293 11.73 -9.17 -19.98
C THR A 293 11.05 -8.42 -18.85
N TYR A 294 10.14 -7.53 -19.21
CA TYR A 294 9.36 -6.75 -18.27
C TYR A 294 7.97 -6.55 -18.81
N GLY A 295 6.99 -6.76 -17.94
CA GLY A 295 5.60 -6.76 -18.35
C GLY A 295 4.66 -7.22 -17.26
N GLY A 296 3.38 -7.12 -17.55
CA GLY A 296 2.34 -7.52 -16.63
C GLY A 296 1.02 -7.64 -17.35
N ASP A 297 0.06 -8.20 -16.63
CA ASP A 297 -1.28 -8.39 -17.14
C ASP A 297 -2.33 -8.11 -16.06
N VAL A 298 -3.50 -7.72 -16.53
CA VAL A 298 -4.70 -7.59 -15.71
C VAL A 298 -5.76 -8.52 -16.26
N GLU A 299 -6.47 -9.19 -15.37
CA GLU A 299 -7.42 -10.23 -15.74
C GLU A 299 -8.63 -10.21 -14.81
N ILE A 300 -9.82 -10.28 -15.40
CA ILE A 300 -11.07 -10.47 -14.69
C ILE A 300 -11.53 -11.91 -14.91
N ARG A 301 -11.76 -12.66 -13.82
CA ARG A 301 -12.12 -14.08 -13.85
C ARG A 301 -13.49 -14.33 -13.25
N ARG A 302 -14.20 -15.29 -13.83
CA ARG A 302 -15.45 -15.87 -13.33
C ARG A 302 -15.20 -17.31 -12.91
N TRP A 303 -15.57 -17.65 -11.68
CA TRP A 303 -15.38 -18.97 -11.06
C TRP A 303 -16.66 -19.83 -11.11
N PHE A 304 -16.60 -21.07 -11.57
CA PHE A 304 -17.79 -21.90 -11.72
C PHE A 304 -17.58 -23.38 -11.33
N GLY A 305 -18.70 -24.07 -11.15
CA GLY A 305 -18.76 -25.44 -10.65
C GLY A 305 -18.89 -25.53 -9.13
N LYS A 306 -19.19 -26.74 -8.64
CA LYS A 306 -19.49 -27.02 -7.22
C LYS A 306 -18.43 -26.49 -6.25
N ARG A 307 -17.15 -26.65 -6.61
CA ARG A 307 -16.02 -26.18 -5.79
C ARG A 307 -15.93 -24.66 -5.67
N ALA A 308 -16.34 -23.92 -6.70
CA ALA A 308 -16.37 -22.46 -6.66
C ALA A 308 -17.54 -21.92 -5.82
N GLU A 309 -18.62 -22.69 -5.70
CA GLU A 309 -19.75 -22.38 -4.81
C GLU A 309 -19.42 -22.69 -3.36
N GLU A 310 -18.72 -23.80 -3.11
CA GLU A 310 -18.24 -24.17 -1.78
C GLU A 310 -17.16 -23.20 -1.26
N LYS A 311 -16.25 -22.75 -2.15
CA LYS A 311 -15.14 -21.90 -1.75
C LYS A 311 -14.71 -20.91 -2.85
N PRO A 312 -14.61 -19.61 -2.51
CA PRO A 312 -13.99 -18.61 -3.39
C PRO A 312 -12.57 -19.00 -3.83
N LEU A 313 -12.21 -18.60 -5.06
CA LEU A 313 -10.88 -18.81 -5.65
C LEU A 313 -10.46 -20.30 -5.76
N THR A 314 -11.43 -21.19 -5.93
CA THR A 314 -11.22 -22.65 -6.02
C THR A 314 -12.08 -23.23 -7.13
N GLY A 315 -11.55 -24.20 -7.88
CA GLY A 315 -12.28 -24.86 -8.98
C GLY A 315 -12.04 -24.21 -10.34
N HIS A 316 -13.00 -24.36 -11.25
CA HIS A 316 -12.88 -23.88 -12.62
C HIS A 316 -13.03 -22.37 -12.70
N HIS A 317 -12.27 -21.74 -13.58
CA HIS A 317 -12.43 -20.33 -13.89
C HIS A 317 -12.20 -20.05 -15.37
N ALA A 318 -12.80 -18.97 -15.85
CA ALA A 318 -12.56 -18.41 -17.16
C ALA A 318 -12.48 -16.89 -17.04
N GLY A 319 -11.65 -16.26 -17.84
CA GLY A 319 -11.39 -14.83 -17.73
C GLY A 319 -11.12 -14.14 -19.06
N VAL A 320 -11.10 -12.82 -18.98
CA VAL A 320 -10.64 -11.93 -20.05
C VAL A 320 -9.46 -11.16 -19.49
N TYR A 321 -8.39 -11.08 -20.27
CA TYR A 321 -7.15 -10.46 -19.83
C TYR A 321 -6.57 -9.52 -20.88
N GLY A 322 -5.82 -8.54 -20.41
CA GLY A 322 -4.97 -7.67 -21.21
C GLY A 322 -3.55 -7.68 -20.64
N GLN A 323 -2.56 -7.80 -21.50
CA GLN A 323 -1.15 -7.87 -21.13
C GLN A 323 -0.31 -6.84 -21.88
N ILE A 324 0.73 -6.35 -21.20
CA ILE A 324 1.80 -5.55 -21.78
C ILE A 324 3.12 -6.24 -21.52
N VAL A 325 3.98 -6.32 -22.54
CA VAL A 325 5.29 -6.94 -22.41
C VAL A 325 6.29 -6.28 -23.34
N THR A 326 7.53 -6.21 -22.90
CA THR A 326 8.67 -5.89 -23.75
C THR A 326 9.82 -6.73 -23.28
N TYR A 327 10.65 -7.08 -24.24
CA TYR A 327 11.62 -8.13 -24.12
C TYR A 327 12.85 -7.78 -24.93
N ASP A 328 13.96 -8.32 -24.49
CA ASP A 328 15.19 -8.35 -25.24
C ASP A 328 15.87 -9.69 -24.99
N PHE A 329 15.93 -10.49 -26.04
CA PHE A 329 16.47 -11.83 -26.00
C PHE A 329 17.62 -11.93 -27.00
N GLU A 330 18.80 -12.28 -26.48
CA GLU A 330 20.01 -12.54 -27.25
C GLU A 330 20.64 -13.84 -26.72
N LEU A 331 20.60 -14.88 -27.55
CA LEU A 331 21.20 -16.18 -27.26
C LEU A 331 22.47 -16.38 -28.12
N GLY A 332 23.46 -15.49 -27.93
CA GLY A 332 24.77 -15.58 -28.60
C GLY A 332 24.76 -15.40 -30.13
N GLY A 333 23.80 -14.65 -30.67
CA GLY A 333 23.60 -14.46 -32.11
C GLY A 333 22.57 -13.37 -32.41
N ARG A 334 21.64 -13.60 -33.34
CA ARG A 334 20.57 -12.62 -33.66
C ARG A 334 19.71 -12.32 -32.43
N GLY A 335 19.68 -11.07 -32.02
CA GLY A 335 18.86 -10.58 -30.92
C GLY A 335 17.51 -10.02 -31.39
N TYR A 336 16.51 -10.11 -30.51
CA TYR A 336 15.17 -9.60 -30.76
C TYR A 336 14.76 -8.62 -29.65
N LEU A 337 14.71 -7.34 -30.01
CA LEU A 337 14.39 -6.26 -29.08
C LEU A 337 12.97 -5.73 -29.32
N GLY A 338 12.12 -5.84 -28.32
CA GLY A 338 10.86 -5.11 -28.23
C GLY A 338 11.10 -3.63 -27.91
N ASP A 339 11.50 -2.85 -28.91
CA ASP A 339 11.80 -1.40 -28.83
C ASP A 339 10.71 -0.58 -28.13
N LYS A 340 9.47 -1.05 -28.20
CA LYS A 340 8.30 -0.48 -27.52
C LYS A 340 7.48 -1.60 -26.90
N TRP A 341 6.61 -1.23 -25.97
CA TRP A 341 5.62 -2.13 -25.39
C TRP A 341 4.83 -2.88 -26.48
N SER A 342 4.79 -4.19 -26.33
CA SER A 342 3.86 -5.07 -27.04
C SER A 342 2.61 -5.25 -26.20
N TYR A 343 1.45 -5.28 -26.86
CA TYR A 343 0.14 -5.35 -26.23
C TYR A 343 -0.52 -6.65 -26.63
N GLY A 344 -1.11 -7.35 -25.68
CA GLY A 344 -1.93 -8.52 -25.95
C GLY A 344 -3.25 -8.47 -25.21
N ALA A 345 -4.25 -9.14 -25.75
CA ALA A 345 -5.53 -9.35 -25.10
C ALA A 345 -6.12 -10.69 -25.52
N GLY A 346 -6.90 -11.30 -24.65
CA GLY A 346 -7.47 -12.62 -24.94
C GLY A 346 -8.38 -13.12 -23.84
N ILE A 347 -8.69 -14.40 -23.96
CA ILE A 347 -9.48 -15.15 -22.99
C ILE A 347 -8.62 -16.23 -22.33
N SER A 348 -8.94 -16.54 -21.09
CA SER A 348 -8.27 -17.54 -20.28
C SER A 348 -9.26 -18.57 -19.78
N TYR A 349 -8.78 -19.79 -19.58
CA TYR A 349 -9.49 -20.84 -18.87
C TYR A 349 -8.51 -21.58 -17.97
N GLY A 350 -8.97 -21.94 -16.78
CA GLY A 350 -8.11 -22.57 -15.79
C GLY A 350 -8.84 -23.31 -14.69
N TYR A 351 -8.03 -23.87 -13.80
CA TYR A 351 -8.48 -24.64 -12.66
C TYR A 351 -7.56 -24.46 -11.46
N ALA A 352 -8.13 -24.04 -10.32
CA ALA A 352 -7.40 -23.89 -9.06
C ALA A 352 -7.66 -25.07 -8.12
N LEU A 353 -6.58 -25.78 -7.77
CA LEU A 353 -6.57 -26.94 -6.89
C LEU A 353 -6.07 -26.54 -5.48
N PRO A 354 -6.81 -26.84 -4.40
CA PRO A 354 -6.31 -26.63 -3.05
C PRO A 354 -5.29 -27.69 -2.67
N VAL A 355 -4.07 -27.26 -2.31
CA VAL A 355 -2.93 -28.16 -1.99
C VAL A 355 -2.59 -28.14 -0.50
N ALA A 356 -2.66 -26.98 0.16
CA ALA A 356 -2.44 -26.87 1.60
C ALA A 356 -3.45 -25.92 2.25
N ARG A 357 -3.42 -25.80 3.59
CA ARG A 357 -4.40 -25.01 4.36
C ARG A 357 -4.61 -23.58 3.84
N ARG A 358 -3.59 -22.92 3.28
CA ARG A 358 -3.69 -21.59 2.66
C ARG A 358 -3.09 -21.53 1.26
N LEU A 359 -2.94 -22.67 0.60
CA LEU A 359 -2.18 -22.76 -0.65
C LEU A 359 -3.03 -23.45 -1.72
N ASN A 360 -3.19 -22.78 -2.85
CA ASN A 360 -3.77 -23.33 -4.06
C ASN A 360 -2.70 -23.40 -5.15
N LEU A 361 -2.83 -24.38 -6.05
CA LEU A 361 -2.09 -24.48 -7.29
C LEU A 361 -3.07 -24.19 -8.43
N ASP A 362 -2.86 -23.10 -9.15
CA ASP A 362 -3.72 -22.61 -10.22
C ASP A 362 -3.09 -22.87 -11.58
N PHE A 363 -3.83 -23.52 -12.46
CA PHE A 363 -3.42 -23.83 -13.83
C PHE A 363 -4.24 -22.96 -14.78
N THR A 364 -3.60 -22.11 -15.57
CA THR A 364 -4.29 -21.21 -16.51
C THR A 364 -3.68 -21.32 -17.90
N LEU A 365 -4.52 -21.54 -18.91
CA LEU A 365 -4.16 -21.45 -20.31
C LEU A 365 -4.96 -20.32 -20.96
N ALA A 366 -4.30 -19.53 -21.80
CA ALA A 366 -4.91 -18.39 -22.45
C ALA A 366 -4.57 -18.32 -23.94
N VAL A 367 -5.57 -17.95 -24.72
CA VAL A 367 -5.49 -17.71 -26.16
C VAL A 367 -5.92 -16.28 -26.46
N GLY A 368 -5.24 -15.65 -27.40
CA GLY A 368 -5.47 -14.24 -27.67
C GLY A 368 -4.68 -13.71 -28.83
N TYR A 369 -4.69 -12.39 -28.94
CA TYR A 369 -3.97 -11.63 -29.93
C TYR A 369 -2.83 -10.86 -29.28
N LEU A 370 -1.64 -10.93 -29.85
CA LEU A 370 -0.45 -10.18 -29.43
C LEU A 370 0.07 -9.35 -30.59
N ARG A 371 0.25 -8.05 -30.33
CA ARG A 371 0.76 -7.07 -31.30
C ARG A 371 1.91 -6.26 -30.72
N GLY A 372 3.02 -6.17 -31.45
CA GLY A 372 4.18 -5.41 -31.01
C GLY A 372 5.16 -5.13 -32.13
N LYS A 373 5.91 -4.02 -32.02
CA LYS A 373 7.06 -3.77 -32.90
C LYS A 373 8.28 -4.39 -32.26
N TYR A 374 9.06 -5.13 -33.04
CA TYR A 374 10.33 -5.68 -32.60
C TYR A 374 11.43 -5.37 -33.62
N LYS A 375 12.65 -5.19 -33.12
CA LYS A 375 13.86 -4.96 -33.88
C LYS A 375 14.68 -6.24 -33.88
N GLU A 376 15.13 -6.64 -35.05
CA GLU A 376 16.16 -7.67 -35.19
C GLU A 376 17.52 -6.95 -35.22
N TYR A 377 18.46 -7.41 -34.42
CA TYR A 377 19.84 -6.90 -34.42
C TYR A 377 20.84 -8.04 -34.45
N LEU A 378 22.04 -7.76 -34.95
CA LEU A 378 23.18 -8.66 -34.88
C LEU A 378 24.26 -8.01 -34.00
N PRO A 379 24.77 -8.71 -32.98
CA PRO A 379 25.95 -8.28 -32.24
C PRO A 379 27.19 -8.51 -33.12
N ILE A 380 27.77 -7.44 -33.65
CA ILE A 380 29.00 -7.47 -34.45
C ILE A 380 30.01 -6.55 -33.77
N ASP A 381 31.18 -7.07 -33.40
CA ASP A 381 32.31 -6.32 -32.82
C ASP A 381 31.90 -5.35 -31.69
N ASP A 382 31.24 -5.86 -30.65
CA ASP A 382 30.71 -5.12 -29.49
C ASP A 382 29.63 -4.05 -29.82
N HIS A 383 29.10 -4.02 -31.05
CA HIS A 383 28.04 -3.11 -31.48
C HIS A 383 26.76 -3.85 -31.87
N TYR A 384 25.60 -3.30 -31.46
CA TYR A 384 24.28 -3.81 -31.84
C TYR A 384 23.83 -3.22 -33.17
N VAL A 385 24.11 -3.94 -34.26
CA VAL A 385 23.75 -3.47 -35.59
C VAL A 385 22.29 -3.80 -35.87
N TRP A 386 21.44 -2.78 -35.86
CA TRP A 386 20.04 -2.86 -36.25
C TRP A 386 19.90 -3.37 -37.69
N GLN A 387 19.14 -4.45 -37.88
CA GLN A 387 18.94 -5.06 -39.19
C GLN A 387 17.59 -4.67 -39.79
N SER A 388 16.51 -4.84 -39.02
CA SER A 388 15.16 -4.50 -39.49
C SER A 388 14.20 -4.26 -38.34
N THR A 389 13.16 -3.46 -38.59
CA THR A 389 12.03 -3.30 -37.66
C THR A 389 10.82 -4.02 -38.25
N ARG A 390 10.28 -4.98 -37.52
CA ARG A 390 9.11 -5.77 -37.95
C ARG A 390 7.95 -5.60 -36.98
N MET A 391 6.74 -5.82 -37.48
CA MET A 391 5.52 -5.84 -36.67
C MET A 391 5.11 -7.29 -36.45
N ARG A 392 5.08 -7.72 -35.19
CA ARG A 392 4.57 -9.03 -34.79
C ARG A 392 3.06 -8.91 -34.63
N ASN A 393 2.33 -9.75 -35.35
CA ASN A 393 0.91 -10.00 -35.17
C ASN A 393 0.76 -11.50 -34.93
N TRP A 394 0.36 -11.90 -33.74
CA TRP A 394 0.24 -13.31 -33.36
C TRP A 394 -1.15 -13.57 -32.81
N VAL A 395 -1.82 -14.60 -33.34
CA VAL A 395 -3.08 -15.12 -32.83
C VAL A 395 -2.82 -16.57 -32.43
N GLY A 396 -3.09 -16.93 -31.18
CA GLY A 396 -2.87 -18.28 -30.70
C GLY A 396 -2.69 -18.34 -29.19
N PRO A 397 -2.00 -19.37 -28.67
CA PRO A 397 -1.60 -19.43 -27.27
C PRO A 397 -0.71 -18.24 -26.93
N THR A 398 -1.09 -17.51 -25.90
CA THR A 398 -0.50 -16.22 -25.53
C THR A 398 -0.08 -16.15 -24.08
N LYS A 399 -0.60 -17.05 -23.23
CA LYS A 399 -0.28 -17.12 -21.81
C LYS A 399 -0.49 -18.54 -21.29
N LEU A 400 0.46 -19.02 -20.47
CA LEU A 400 0.41 -20.28 -19.75
C LEU A 400 0.96 -20.03 -18.35
N GLU A 401 0.16 -20.33 -17.32
CA GLU A 401 0.53 -20.14 -15.92
C GLU A 401 0.34 -21.43 -15.13
N VAL A 402 1.34 -21.76 -14.31
CA VAL A 402 1.21 -22.68 -13.18
C VAL A 402 1.53 -21.86 -11.93
N SER A 403 0.50 -21.32 -11.31
CA SER A 403 0.65 -20.35 -10.23
C SER A 403 0.47 -20.98 -8.87
N LEU A 404 1.43 -20.72 -7.98
CA LEU A 404 1.27 -20.98 -6.56
C LEU A 404 0.54 -19.80 -5.92
N VAL A 405 -0.65 -20.04 -5.38
CA VAL A 405 -1.55 -19.00 -4.85
C VAL A 405 -1.68 -19.13 -3.34
N TRP A 406 -1.14 -18.15 -2.62
CA TRP A 406 -1.29 -18.03 -1.18
C TRP A 406 -2.58 -17.27 -0.83
N LEU A 407 -3.46 -17.93 -0.07
CA LEU A 407 -4.76 -17.41 0.36
C LEU A 407 -4.66 -16.61 1.66
N ILE A 408 -4.94 -15.32 1.56
CA ILE A 408 -4.93 -14.34 2.65
C ILE A 408 -6.37 -13.93 2.99
N GLY A 409 -6.61 -13.68 4.27
CA GLY A 409 -7.91 -13.33 4.83
C GLY A 409 -8.33 -14.18 6.03
N ARG A 410 -9.18 -13.60 6.90
CA ARG A 410 -9.85 -14.34 7.98
C ARG A 410 -10.88 -15.29 7.36
N GLY A 411 -10.73 -16.59 7.65
CA GLY A 411 -11.60 -17.63 7.11
C GLY A 411 -11.20 -18.16 5.72
N ASN A 412 -10.20 -17.56 5.05
CA ASN A 412 -9.73 -18.02 3.74
C ASN A 412 -8.76 -19.21 3.87
N PHE A 413 -9.28 -20.38 4.25
CA PHE A 413 -8.51 -21.61 4.42
C PHE A 413 -9.12 -22.75 3.61
N ASN A 414 -8.30 -23.70 3.17
CA ASN A 414 -8.76 -24.97 2.62
C ASN A 414 -9.12 -25.92 3.77
N ALA A 415 -10.25 -26.60 3.65
CA ALA A 415 -10.59 -27.69 4.58
C ALA A 415 -9.52 -28.78 4.50
N ARG A 416 -9.12 -29.35 5.65
CA ARG A 416 -8.17 -30.48 5.67
C ARG A 416 -8.82 -31.66 4.95
N LYS A 417 -8.18 -32.13 3.88
CA LYS A 417 -8.54 -33.40 3.25
C LYS A 417 -7.97 -34.53 4.11
N GLY A 418 -8.77 -35.03 5.04
CA GLY A 418 -8.34 -36.07 5.99
C GLY A 418 -9.16 -36.06 7.28
N GLY A 419 -10.39 -36.55 7.19
CA GLY A 419 -11.28 -36.82 8.31
C GLY A 419 -12.49 -37.55 7.77
N ARG A 420 -12.40 -38.88 7.69
CA ARG A 420 -13.59 -39.73 7.58
C ARG A 420 -14.36 -39.55 8.88
N SER A 421 -15.61 -39.14 8.78
CA SER A 421 -16.65 -39.44 9.76
C SER A 421 -17.65 -40.35 9.07
#